data_AF-A0A161MHB4-F1
#
_entry.id   AF-A0A161MHB4-F1
#
_cell.length_a   1.000
_cell.length_b   1.000
_cell.length_c   1.000
_cell.angle_alpha   90.00
_cell.angle_beta   90.00
_cell.angle_gamma   90.00
#
_symmetry.space_group_name_H-M   'P 1'
#
loop_
_entity.id
_entity.type
_entity.pdbx_description
1 polymer ?
#
loop_
_entity_poly.entity_id
_entity_poly.type
_entity_poly.pdbx_seq_one_letter_code
_entity_poly.pdbx_strand_id
1 'polypeptide(L)'
;MDGKKYPLIELGQIVRKNPKVITINMVAFPQALPATLKALSESGMNLNPQQEGTTLYVPVPKVTREHRENLSKNAKAHFIKCRDGIRDVQNKFLKTIKSKGKEWSVTRRYQPGKFQNK
;
A
#
# COMPACT_ATOMS: atom_id res chain seq x y z
N MET A 1 10.47 -1.09 16.99
CA MET A 1 10.81 -0.83 18.41
C MET A 1 9.68 -1.40 19.25
N ASP A 2 9.99 -2.07 20.36
CA ASP A 2 8.97 -2.54 21.32
C ASP A 2 7.88 -3.42 20.70
N GLY A 3 8.26 -4.29 19.75
CA GLY A 3 7.35 -5.17 19.01
C GLY A 3 6.46 -4.48 17.98
N LYS A 4 6.49 -3.14 17.88
CA LYS A 4 5.74 -2.37 16.88
C LYS A 4 6.60 -2.01 15.66
N LYS A 5 5.97 -2.07 14.49
CA LYS A 5 6.53 -1.63 13.21
C LYS A 5 6.26 -0.14 13.05
N TYR A 6 7.32 0.63 12.80
CA TYR A 6 7.23 2.05 12.49
C TYR A 6 7.75 2.27 11.06
N PRO A 7 7.16 3.19 10.29
CA PRO A 7 7.69 3.54 8.99
C PRO A 7 9.03 4.27 9.15
N LEU A 8 9.97 3.96 8.26
CA LEU A 8 11.33 4.49 8.34
C LEU A 8 11.40 6.03 8.30
N ILE A 9 10.45 6.67 7.63
CA ILE A 9 10.36 8.14 7.52
C ILE A 9 10.10 8.83 8.88
N GLU A 10 9.47 8.13 9.83
CA GLU A 10 9.25 8.65 11.20
C GLU A 10 10.50 8.47 12.08
N LEU A 11 11.35 7.50 11.75
CA LEU A 11 12.54 7.16 12.52
C LEU A 11 13.79 7.95 12.10
N GLY A 12 13.79 8.52 10.89
CA GLY A 12 14.95 9.25 10.38
C GLY A 12 14.68 10.04 9.11
N GLN A 13 15.57 10.99 8.85
CA GLN A 13 15.53 11.82 7.66
C GLN A 13 16.20 11.11 6.48
N ILE A 14 15.45 10.88 5.41
CA ILE A 14 15.95 10.23 4.19
C ILE A 14 16.29 11.31 3.16
N VAL A 15 17.56 11.39 2.75
CA VAL A 15 18.07 12.37 1.79
C VAL A 15 18.82 11.66 0.68
N ARG A 16 18.57 12.04 -0.58
CA ARG A 16 19.34 11.53 -1.72
C ARG A 16 20.55 12.43 -1.96
N LYS A 17 21.73 11.99 -1.53
CA LYS A 17 22.98 12.74 -1.74
C LYS A 17 23.44 12.69 -3.19
N ASN A 18 23.36 11.52 -3.82
CA ASN A 18 23.71 11.31 -5.23
C ASN A 18 22.72 10.32 -5.88
N PRO A 19 22.65 10.23 -7.22
CA PRO A 19 21.78 9.27 -7.89
C PRO A 19 21.96 7.82 -7.46
N LYS A 20 23.17 7.46 -7.00
CA LYS A 20 23.58 6.13 -6.59
C LYS A 20 23.62 5.92 -5.07
N VAL A 21 23.45 6.96 -4.25
CA VAL A 21 23.61 6.87 -2.79
C VAL A 21 22.50 7.64 -2.10
N ILE A 22 21.76 6.93 -1.25
CA ILE A 22 20.76 7.48 -0.35
C ILE A 22 21.38 7.54 1.04
N THR A 23 21.19 8.66 1.74
CA THR A 23 21.65 8.86 3.11
C THR A 23 20.43 8.89 4.03
N ILE A 24 20.46 8.11 5.10
CA ILE A 24 19.42 8.07 6.12
C ILE A 24 20.05 8.56 7.41
N ASN A 25 19.64 9.74 7.88
CA ASN A 25 20.09 10.31 9.13
C ASN A 25 19.13 9.90 10.25
N MET A 26 19.64 9.19 11.27
CA MET A 26 18.85 8.70 12.40
C MET A 26 19.30 9.31 13.74
N VAL A 27 19.80 10.55 13.73
CA VAL A 27 20.21 11.28 14.95
C VAL A 27 19.09 11.36 16.00
N ALA A 28 17.82 11.43 15.57
CA ALA A 28 16.68 11.47 16.49
C ALA A 28 16.48 10.17 17.29
N PHE A 29 16.83 9.02 16.69
CA PHE A 29 16.61 7.69 17.26
C PHE A 29 17.78 6.74 16.95
N PRO A 30 18.96 6.94 17.55
CA PRO A 30 20.13 6.09 17.29
C PRO A 30 19.90 4.63 17.68
N GLN A 31 19.04 4.36 18.66
CA GLN A 31 18.66 3.00 19.06
C GLN A 31 17.86 2.25 17.98
N ALA A 32 17.38 2.93 16.93
CA ALA A 32 16.73 2.33 15.77
C ALA A 32 17.73 1.72 14.78
N LEU A 33 19.02 2.10 14.83
CA LEU A 33 20.03 1.76 13.84
C LEU A 33 20.08 0.26 13.49
N PRO A 34 20.18 -0.66 14.47
CA PRO A 34 20.29 -2.09 14.17
C PRO A 34 19.02 -2.65 13.51
N ALA A 35 17.85 -2.18 13.96
CA ALA A 35 16.57 -2.60 13.41
C ALA A 35 16.38 -2.11 11.97
N THR A 36 16.79 -0.87 11.68
CA THR A 36 16.77 -0.30 10.34
C THR A 36 17.72 -1.02 9.39
N LEU A 37 18.95 -1.32 9.82
CA LEU A 37 19.91 -2.09 9.02
C LEU A 37 19.36 -3.47 8.64
N LYS A 38 18.78 -4.18 9.61
CA LYS A 38 18.13 -5.47 9.37
C LYS A 38 16.95 -5.34 8.40
N ALA A 39 16.08 -4.35 8.60
CA ALA A 39 14.92 -4.11 7.73
C ALA A 39 15.33 -3.75 6.29
N LEU A 40 16.41 -2.98 6.10
CA LEU A 40 16.95 -2.66 4.78
C LEU A 40 17.49 -3.91 4.07
N SER A 41 18.18 -4.80 4.79
CA SER A 41 18.65 -6.08 4.24
C SER A 41 17.50 -7.02 3.89
N GLU A 42 16.45 -7.07 4.72
CA GLU A 42 15.26 -7.91 4.52
C GLU A 42 14.28 -7.35 3.47
N SER A 43 14.44 -6.09 3.06
CA SER A 43 13.53 -5.41 2.12
C SER A 43 13.47 -6.02 0.71
N GLY A 44 14.33 -6.98 0.40
CA GLY A 44 14.40 -7.63 -0.92
C GLY A 44 14.96 -6.72 -2.02
N MET A 45 15.44 -5.52 -1.68
CA MET A 45 16.05 -4.58 -2.63
C MET A 45 17.54 -4.84 -2.88
N ASN A 46 18.13 -5.84 -2.22
CA ASN A 46 19.56 -6.20 -2.30
C ASN A 46 20.47 -4.96 -2.11
N LEU A 47 20.16 -4.16 -1.10
CA LEU A 47 20.90 -2.96 -0.73
C LEU A 47 21.96 -3.33 0.31
N ASN A 48 23.15 -2.73 0.21
CA ASN A 48 24.22 -2.92 1.20
C ASN A 48 24.45 -1.62 2.01
N PRO A 49 23.66 -1.36 3.06
CA PRO A 49 23.79 -0.15 3.85
C PRO A 49 25.10 -0.12 4.66
N GLN A 50 25.83 0.99 4.59
CA GLN A 50 27.03 1.27 5.37
C GLN A 50 26.70 2.26 6.49
N GLN A 51 27.05 1.94 7.73
CA GLN A 51 26.85 2.81 8.87
C GLN A 51 28.08 3.68 9.13
N GLU A 52 27.85 4.98 9.35
CA GLU A 52 28.84 5.95 9.83
C GLU A 52 28.22 6.73 10.99
N GLY A 53 28.57 6.38 12.22
CA GLY A 53 27.97 6.96 13.42
C GLY A 53 26.44 6.77 13.45
N THR A 54 25.72 7.87 13.39
CA THR A 54 24.24 7.94 13.37
C THR A 54 23.64 8.03 11.97
N THR A 55 24.46 7.95 10.93
CA THR A 55 24.06 8.08 9.53
C THR A 55 24.26 6.76 8.79
N LEU A 56 23.28 6.35 7.98
CA LEU A 56 23.38 5.21 7.08
C LEU A 56 23.52 5.68 5.64
N TYR A 57 24.47 5.10 4.91
CA TYR A 57 24.62 5.27 3.47
C TYR A 57 24.17 4.01 2.77
N VAL A 58 23.22 4.15 1.86
CA VAL A 58 22.59 3.05 1.14
C VAL A 58 22.94 3.19 -0.34
N PRO A 59 23.90 2.42 -0.85
CA PRO A 59 24.21 2.35 -2.27
C PRO A 59 23.05 1.71 -3.02
N VAL A 60 22.59 2.38 -4.07
CA VAL A 60 21.55 1.88 -4.96
C VAL A 60 22.23 1.10 -6.08
N PRO A 61 21.96 -0.22 -6.21
CA PRO A 61 22.54 -1.03 -7.27
C PRO A 61 22.08 -0.55 -8.65
N LYS A 62 22.93 -0.80 -9.65
CA LYS A 62 22.55 -0.51 -11.04
C LYS A 62 21.40 -1.41 -11.43
N VAL A 63 20.37 -0.80 -12.01
CA VAL A 63 19.22 -1.52 -12.52
C VAL A 63 19.62 -2.31 -13.77
N THR A 64 19.66 -3.64 -13.67
CA THR A 64 19.93 -4.55 -14.79
C THR A 64 18.71 -4.70 -15.69
N ARG A 65 18.88 -5.24 -16.90
CA ARG A 65 17.76 -5.51 -17.82
C ARG A 65 16.71 -6.42 -17.19
N GLU A 66 17.15 -7.53 -16.59
CA GLU A 66 16.26 -8.48 -15.91
C GLU A 66 15.47 -7.81 -14.78
N HIS A 67 16.11 -6.97 -13.97
CA HIS A 67 15.43 -6.23 -12.91
C HIS A 67 14.35 -5.28 -13.47
N ARG A 68 14.61 -4.60 -14.61
CA ARG A 68 13.58 -3.77 -15.28
C ARG A 68 12.40 -4.58 -15.77
N GLU A 69 12.65 -5.75 -16.34
CA GLU A 69 11.60 -6.62 -16.85
C GLU A 69 10.71 -7.13 -15.70
N ASN A 70 11.31 -7.52 -14.58
CA ASN A 70 10.58 -7.90 -13.37
C ASN A 70 9.80 -6.72 -12.75
N LEU A 71 10.40 -5.53 -12.72
CA LEU A 71 9.74 -4.33 -12.22
C LEU A 71 8.52 -3.95 -13.08
N SER A 72 8.63 -4.07 -14.41
CA SER A 72 7.53 -3.84 -15.35
C SER A 72 6.38 -4.84 -15.15
N LYS A 73 6.69 -6.12 -14.97
CA LYS A 73 5.69 -7.16 -14.66
C LYS A 73 4.95 -6.85 -13.35
N ASN A 74 5.66 -6.48 -12.30
CA ASN A 74 5.08 -6.10 -11.02
C ASN A 74 4.20 -4.85 -11.14
N ALA A 75 4.66 -3.82 -11.84
CA ALA A 75 3.88 -2.61 -12.09
C ALA A 75 2.55 -2.93 -12.80
N LYS A 76 2.57 -3.80 -13.82
CA LYS A 76 1.36 -4.27 -14.51
C LYS A 76 0.41 -5.02 -13.57
N ALA A 77 0.94 -5.86 -12.69
CA ALA A 77 0.13 -6.57 -11.69
C ALA A 77 -0.55 -5.60 -10.70
N HIS A 78 0.18 -4.59 -10.21
CA HIS A 78 -0.40 -3.55 -9.35
C HIS A 78 -1.49 -2.74 -10.06
N PHE A 79 -1.28 -2.38 -11.33
CA PHE A 79 -2.28 -1.71 -12.14
C PHE A 79 -3.57 -2.54 -12.28
N ILE A 80 -3.45 -3.83 -12.58
CA ILE A 80 -4.60 -4.75 -12.70
C ILE A 80 -5.39 -4.80 -11.40
N LYS A 81 -4.70 -4.97 -10.25
CA LYS A 81 -5.36 -4.98 -8.93
C LYS A 81 -6.12 -3.69 -8.65
N CYS A 82 -5.53 -2.54 -8.97
CA CYS A 82 -6.18 -1.24 -8.76
C CYS A 82 -7.42 -1.08 -9.65
N ARG A 83 -7.28 -1.41 -10.95
CA ARG A 83 -8.37 -1.39 -11.93
C ARG A 83 -9.53 -2.30 -11.51
N ASP A 84 -9.23 -3.50 -11.05
CA ASP A 84 -10.25 -4.46 -10.63
C ASP A 84 -10.94 -4.00 -9.34
N GLY A 85 -10.20 -3.43 -8.39
CA GLY A 85 -10.78 -2.78 -7.20
C GLY A 85 -11.76 -1.66 -7.55
N ILE A 86 -11.45 -0.82 -8.55
CA ILE A 86 -12.37 0.22 -9.03
C ILE A 86 -13.64 -0.41 -9.60
N ARG A 87 -13.53 -1.49 -10.38
CA ARG A 87 -14.71 -2.20 -10.93
C ARG A 87 -15.55 -2.85 -9.84
N ASP A 88 -14.93 -3.43 -8.82
CA ASP A 88 -15.63 -4.05 -7.71
C ASP A 88 -16.45 -3.01 -6.94
N VAL A 89 -15.89 -1.82 -6.71
CA VAL A 89 -16.61 -0.69 -6.11
C VAL A 89 -17.81 -0.29 -6.98
N GLN A 90 -17.62 -0.11 -8.29
CA GLN A 90 -18.71 0.21 -9.21
C GLN A 90 -19.81 -0.86 -9.20
N ASN A 91 -19.43 -2.13 -9.29
CA ASN A 91 -20.36 -3.26 -9.27
C ASN A 91 -21.13 -3.34 -7.94
N LYS A 92 -20.48 -3.04 -6.81
CA LYS A 92 -21.12 -2.97 -5.50
C LYS A 92 -22.22 -1.90 -5.48
N PHE A 93 -21.94 -0.69 -5.97
CA PHE A 93 -22.94 0.37 -6.07
C PHE A 93 -24.10 0.01 -7.01
N LEU A 94 -23.81 -0.56 -8.18
CA LEU A 94 -24.84 -1.01 -9.13
C LEU A 94 -25.76 -2.08 -8.52
N LYS A 95 -25.20 -3.04 -7.77
CA LYS A 95 -25.98 -4.06 -7.03
C LYS A 95 -26.86 -3.41 -5.97
N THR A 96 -26.34 -2.47 -5.19
CA THR A 96 -27.12 -1.74 -4.17
C THR A 96 -28.28 -0.98 -4.79
N ILE A 97 -28.06 -0.26 -5.89
CA ILE A 97 -29.12 0.49 -6.59
C ILE A 97 -30.19 -0.46 -7.12
N LYS A 98 -29.79 -1.56 -7.78
CA LYS A 98 -30.74 -2.56 -8.30
C LYS A 98 -31.54 -3.22 -7.17
N SER A 99 -30.91 -3.54 -6.04
CA SER A 99 -31.61 -4.12 -4.89
C SER A 99 -32.64 -3.17 -4.31
N LYS A 100 -32.28 -1.90 -4.07
CA LYS A 100 -33.20 -0.87 -3.58
C LYS A 100 -34.34 -0.59 -4.55
N GLY A 101 -34.06 -0.55 -5.86
CA GLY A 101 -35.08 -0.41 -6.89
C GLY A 101 -36.06 -1.59 -6.91
N LYS A 102 -35.57 -2.81 -6.68
CA LYS A 102 -36.40 -4.03 -6.61
C LYS A 102 -37.25 -4.06 -5.33
N GLU A 103 -36.69 -3.64 -4.20
CA GLU A 103 -37.38 -3.49 -2.92
C GLU A 103 -38.55 -2.50 -3.03
N TRP A 104 -38.33 -1.31 -3.60
CA TRP A 104 -39.38 -0.32 -3.87
C TRP A 104 -40.48 -0.83 -4.80
N SER A 105 -40.12 -1.69 -5.77
CA SER A 105 -41.06 -2.33 -6.71
C SER A 105 -41.90 -3.44 -6.06
N VAL A 106 -41.44 -4.01 -4.95
CA VAL A 106 -42.18 -4.99 -4.14
C VAL A 106 -43.12 -4.28 -3.17
N THR A 107 -42.66 -3.20 -2.52
CA THR A 107 -43.50 -2.39 -1.62
C THR A 107 -44.71 -1.78 -2.34
N ARG A 108 -44.58 -1.32 -3.59
CA ARG A 108 -45.73 -0.84 -4.38
C ARG A 108 -46.69 -1.94 -4.86
N ARG A 109 -46.30 -3.23 -4.79
CA ARG A 109 -47.14 -4.36 -5.21
C ARG A 109 -47.83 -5.09 -4.06
N TYR A 110 -47.64 -4.67 -2.81
CA TYR A 110 -48.36 -5.23 -1.66
C TYR A 110 -49.33 -4.20 -1.08
N GLN A 111 -50.60 -4.25 -1.52
CA GLN A 111 -51.74 -3.75 -0.76
C GLN A 111 -52.60 -4.96 -0.35
N PRO A 112 -52.46 -5.50 0.87
CA PRO A 112 -53.42 -6.46 1.38
C PRO A 112 -54.73 -5.69 1.62
N GLY A 113 -55.77 -6.09 0.88
CA GLY A 113 -57.06 -5.42 0.86
C GLY A 113 -57.64 -5.24 2.26
N LYS A 114 -57.86 -3.99 2.64
CA LYS A 114 -58.85 -3.66 3.66
C LYS A 114 -60.22 -3.63 3.00
N PHE A 115 -60.92 -4.75 3.01
CA PHE A 115 -62.37 -4.80 2.87
C PHE A 115 -62.94 -5.51 4.11
N GLN A 116 -63.09 -4.76 5.19
CA GLN A 116 -64.13 -5.05 6.17
C GLN A 116 -65.36 -4.26 5.73
N ASN A 117 -66.32 -4.97 5.13
CA ASN A 117 -67.67 -4.46 4.91
C ASN A 117 -68.51 -4.72 6.15
N LYS A 118 -69.23 -3.66 6.55
CA LYS A 118 -70.51 -3.57 7.28
C LYS A 118 -70.91 -4.70 8.21
#